data_AF-A0A5F9DBR7-F1
#
_entry.id   AF-A0A5F9DBR7-F1
#
_cell.length_a   1.000
_cell.length_b   1.000
_cell.length_c   1.000
_cell.angle_alpha   90.00
_cell.angle_beta   90.00
_cell.angle_gamma   90.00
#
_symmetry.space_group_name_H-M   'P 1'
#
loop_
_entity.id
_entity.type
_entity.pdbx_description
1 polymer ?
#
loop_
_entity_poly.entity_id
_entity_poly.type
_entity_poly.pdbx_seq_one_letter_code
_entity_poly.pdbx_strand_id
1 'polypeptide(L)' 'MAGYEEVRVSGFEEFNRAVEEHKDKTIFAYFSGSKDDEGKSWCPDCVKAEPVVQEALKHATKGCVFIYCQVGDRSSLRSW' A
#
# COMPACT_ATOMS: atom_id res chain seq x y z
N MET A 1 4.79 -14.01 -13.79
CA MET A 1 3.91 -14.06 -12.60
C MET A 1 4.65 -13.33 -11.50
N ALA A 2 4.08 -12.26 -10.96
CA ALA A 2 4.67 -11.52 -9.85
C ALA A 2 4.98 -12.49 -8.69
N GLY A 3 6.16 -12.35 -8.08
CA GLY A 3 6.58 -13.21 -6.97
C GLY A 3 5.88 -12.90 -5.65
N TYR A 4 5.06 -11.87 -5.60
CA TYR A 4 4.45 -11.34 -4.38
C TYR A 4 2.92 -11.41 -4.42
N GLU A 5 2.32 -11.40 -3.24
CA GLU A 5 0.89 -11.26 -3.03
C GLU A 5 0.55 -9.78 -2.79
N GLU A 6 -0.39 -9.21 -3.53
CA GLU A 6 -0.83 -7.82 -3.35
C GLU A 6 -2.13 -7.77 -2.53
N VAL A 7 -2.13 -7.00 -1.45
CA VAL A 7 -3.30 -6.75 -0.59
C VAL A 7 -3.58 -5.26 -0.58
N ARG A 8 -4.82 -4.86 -0.91
CA ARG A 8 -5.24 -3.46 -0.89
C ARG A 8 -6.18 -3.24 0.29
N VAL A 9 -5.85 -2.26 1.13
CA VAL A 9 -6.59 -1.94 2.36
C VAL A 9 -6.81 -0.43 2.49
N SER A 10 -7.82 -0.05 3.25
CA SER A 10 -8.10 1.34 3.59
C SER A 10 -8.25 1.51 5.10
N GLY A 11 -7.46 2.41 5.68
CA GLY A 11 -7.48 2.66 7.11
C GLY A 11 -6.67 1.66 7.95
N PHE A 12 -6.54 1.99 9.24
CA PHE A 12 -5.67 1.28 10.17
C PHE A 12 -6.19 -0.12 10.52
N GLU A 13 -7.50 -0.26 10.73
CA GLU A 13 -8.10 -1.54 11.12
C GLU A 13 -7.91 -2.63 10.05
N GLU A 14 -8.14 -2.28 8.78
CA GLU A 14 -7.94 -3.20 7.66
C GLU A 14 -6.46 -3.53 7.46
N PHE A 15 -5.58 -2.53 7.62
CA PHE A 15 -4.14 -2.74 7.59
C PHE A 15 -3.68 -3.71 8.68
N ASN A 16 -4.11 -3.50 9.92
CA ASN A 16 -3.71 -4.35 11.03
C ASN A 16 -4.21 -5.79 10.85
N ARG A 17 -5.43 -5.97 10.33
CA ARG A 17 -5.96 -7.30 9.96
C ARG A 17 -5.11 -7.96 8.87
N ALA A 18 -4.77 -7.23 7.81
CA ALA A 18 -3.94 -7.76 6.73
C ALA A 18 -2.53 -8.14 7.20
N VAL A 19 -1.95 -7.37 8.11
CA VAL A 19 -0.65 -7.72 8.72
C VAL A 19 -0.74 -9.01 9.53
N GLU A 20 -1.77 -9.15 10.37
CA GLU A 20 -1.95 -10.34 11.21
C GLU A 20 -2.18 -11.62 10.38
N GLU A 21 -2.95 -11.52 9.30
CA GLU A 21 -3.19 -12.61 8.35
C GLU A 21 -1.92 -13.08 7.63
N HIS A 22 -0.91 -12.20 7.52
CA HIS A 22 0.32 -12.44 6.77
C HIS A 22 1.58 -12.41 7.64
N LYS A 23 1.45 -12.49 8.96
CA LYS A 23 2.54 -12.31 9.94
C LYS A 23 3.75 -13.25 9.75
N ASP A 24 3.54 -14.39 9.10
CA ASP A 24 4.59 -15.38 8.83
C ASP A 24 5.36 -15.13 7.52
N LYS A 25 5.02 -14.07 6.78
CA LYS A 25 5.65 -13.66 5.51
C LYS A 25 6.37 -12.32 5.67
N THR A 26 7.28 -12.02 4.74
CA THR A 26 7.86 -10.67 4.63
C THR A 26 6.81 -9.72 4.06
N ILE A 27 6.46 -8.69 4.84
CA ILE A 27 5.45 -7.69 4.48
C ILE A 27 6.15 -6.39 4.06
N PHE A 28 5.77 -5.88 2.90
CA PHE A 28 6.08 -4.54 2.42
C PHE A 28 4.79 -3.70 2.45
N ALA A 29 4.71 -2.73 3.34
CA ALA A 29 3.57 -1.82 3.42
C ALA A 29 3.86 -0.51 2.67
N TYR A 30 2.97 -0.13 1.76
CA TYR A 30 2.99 1.15 1.07
C TYR A 30 1.79 1.98 1.52
N PHE A 31 2.07 3.00 2.34
CA PHE A 31 1.06 3.95 2.79
C PHE A 31 0.96 5.10 1.79
N SER A 32 -0.23 5.26 1.22
CA SER A 32 -0.53 6.31 0.25
C SER A 32 -1.76 7.09 0.68
N GLY A 33 -1.81 8.38 0.32
CA GLY A 33 -3.05 9.15 0.39
C GLY A 33 -4.16 8.46 -0.42
N SER A 34 -5.40 8.51 0.08
CA SER A 34 -6.54 7.98 -0.65
C SER A 34 -6.64 8.56 -2.04
N LYS A 35 -7.06 7.70 -2.97
CA LYS A 35 -7.32 8.07 -4.35
C LYS A 35 -8.74 8.56 -4.51
N ASP A 36 -8.92 9.58 -5.35
CA ASP A 36 -10.24 10.00 -5.82
C ASP A 36 -10.83 9.01 -6.84
N ASP A 37 -12.03 9.30 -7.35
CA ASP A 37 -12.70 8.47 -8.36
C ASP A 37 -11.92 8.35 -9.68
N GLU A 38 -10.98 9.27 -9.94
CA GLU A 38 -10.06 9.22 -11.08
C GLU A 38 -8.80 8.37 -10.78
N GLY A 39 -8.68 7.82 -9.59
CA GLY A 39 -7.52 7.03 -9.15
C GLY A 39 -6.31 7.87 -8.78
N LYS A 40 -6.45 9.20 -8.60
CA LYS A 40 -5.37 10.10 -8.22
C LYS A 40 -5.35 10.33 -6.73
N SER A 41 -4.19 10.12 -6.12
CA SER A 41 -3.98 10.50 -4.72
C SER A 41 -3.85 12.02 -4.60
N TRP A 42 -4.43 12.58 -3.54
CA TRP A 42 -4.25 14.00 -3.19
C TRP A 42 -2.80 14.37 -2.86
N CYS A 43 -1.96 13.37 -2.56
CA CYS A 43 -0.55 13.54 -2.25
C CYS A 43 0.30 13.47 -3.53
N PRO A 44 0.95 14.58 -3.95
CA PRO A 44 1.73 14.63 -5.20
C PRO A 44 2.95 13.69 -5.19
N ASP A 45 3.55 13.47 -4.02
CA ASP A 45 4.66 12.54 -3.84
C ASP A 45 4.21 11.09 -4.02
N CYS A 46 3.03 10.71 -3.50
CA CYS A 46 2.47 9.38 -3.70
C CYS A 46 2.22 9.09 -5.19
N VAL A 47 1.71 10.06 -5.95
CA VAL A 47 1.49 9.93 -7.39
C VAL A 47 2.81 9.70 -8.16
N LYS A 48 3.89 10.40 -7.76
CA LYS A 48 5.21 10.23 -8.37
C LYS A 48 5.91 8.93 -7.93
N ALA A 49 5.70 8.52 -6.68
CA ALA A 49 6.35 7.35 -6.09
C ALA A 49 5.72 6.03 -6.55
N GLU A 50 4.41 5.99 -6.76
CA GLU A 50 3.70 4.77 -7.18
C GLU A 50 4.33 4.06 -8.38
N PRO A 51 4.62 4.71 -9.53
CA PRO A 51 5.26 4.02 -10.65
C PRO A 51 6.67 3.49 -10.31
N VAL A 52 7.41 4.17 -9.44
CA VAL A 52 8.75 3.72 -8.99
C VAL A 52 8.64 2.48 -8.11
N VAL A 53 7.68 2.48 -7.17
CA VAL A 53 7.41 1.32 -6.31
C VAL A 53 6.93 0.13 -7.13
N GLN A 54 6.02 0.35 -8.09
CA GLN A 54 5.53 -0.70 -8.99
C GLN A 54 6.66 -1.30 -9.84
N GLU A 55 7.61 -0.48 -10.30
CA GLU A 55 8.79 -1.00 -11.01
C GLU A 55 9.68 -1.83 -10.09
N ALA A 56 9.93 -1.36 -8.86
CA ALA A 56 10.73 -2.09 -7.87
C ALA A 56 10.10 -3.44 -7.49
N LEU A 57 8.77 -3.53 -7.43
CA LEU A 57 8.04 -4.76 -7.13
C LEU A 57 8.26 -5.87 -8.16
N LYS A 58 8.65 -5.53 -9.41
CA LYS A 58 9.04 -6.54 -10.41
C LYS A 58 10.29 -7.33 -9.98
N HIS A 59 11.11 -6.75 -9.10
CA HIS A 59 12.29 -7.37 -8.53
C HIS A 59 12.05 -7.99 -7.15
N ALA A 60 10.82 -7.94 -6.63
CA ALA A 60 10.51 -8.47 -5.31
C ALA A 60 10.72 -10.00 -5.26
N THR A 61 11.25 -10.46 -4.13
CA THR A 61 11.47 -11.88 -3.85
C THR A 61 10.15 -12.65 -3.78
N LYS A 62 10.21 -13.93 -4.16
CA LYS A 62 9.03 -14.80 -4.11
C LYS A 62 8.56 -15.01 -2.67
N GLY A 63 7.25 -14.96 -2.44
CA GLY A 63 6.63 -15.24 -1.14
C GLY A 63 6.47 -14.03 -0.21
N CYS A 64 6.79 -12.82 -0.68
CA CYS A 64 6.52 -11.59 0.05
C CYS A 64 5.08 -11.10 -0.17
N VAL A 65 4.58 -10.28 0.75
CA VAL A 65 3.27 -9.64 0.69
C VAL A 65 3.47 -8.15 0.55
N PHE A 66 2.84 -7.54 -0.44
CA PHE A 66 2.80 -6.11 -0.65
C PHE A 66 1.43 -5.59 -0.24
N ILE A 67 1.36 -4.82 0.85
CA ILE A 67 0.14 -4.21 1.35
C ILE A 67 0.10 -2.75 0.88
N TYR A 68 -0.81 -2.44 -0.04
CA TYR A 68 -1.13 -1.08 -0.44
C TYR A 68 -2.21 -0.54 0.51
N CYS A 69 -1.84 0.40 1.39
CA CYS A 69 -2.73 0.97 2.39
C CYS A 69 -3.07 2.43 2.08
N GLN A 70 -4.37 2.71 1.93
CA GLN A 70 -4.87 4.07 1.82
C GLN A 70 -5.15 4.64 3.20
N VAL A 71 -4.44 5.72 3.56
CA VAL A 71 -4.50 6.34 4.90
C VAL A 71 -5.68 7.32 5.08
N GLY A 72 -6.51 7.47 4.04
CA GLY A 72 -7.60 8.44 4.03
C GLY A 72 -7.26 9.76 3.34
N ASP A 73 -8.10 10.75 3.61
CA ASP A 73 -7.99 12.09 3.09
C ASP A 73 -6.82 12.86 3.73
N ARG A 74 -6.44 13.98 3.11
CA ARG A 74 -5.35 14.84 3.60
C ARG A 74 -5.55 15.31 5.04
N SER A 75 -6.80 15.53 5.44
CA SER A 75 -7.16 15.95 6.80
C SER A 75 -7.01 14.81 7.82
N SER A 76 -7.29 13.56 7.43
CA SER A 76 -7.25 12.40 8.34
C SER A 76 -5.84 11.85 8.55
N LEU A 77 -4.88 12.15 7.66
CA LEU A 77 -3.49 11.71 7.80
C LEU A 77 -2.86 12.15 9.14
N ARG A 78 -3.25 13.30 9.68
CA ARG A 78 -2.70 13.81 10.96
C ARG A 78 -3.15 13.01 12.19
N SER A 79 -4.22 12.25 12.06
CA SER A 79 -4.88 11.50 13.14
C SER A 79 -4.81 9.99 12.92
N TRP A 80 -4.07 9.55 11.90
CA TRP A 80 -3.88 8.14 11.55
C TRP A 80 -2.77 7.52 12.39
#